data_AF-A0A7C7QPF6-F1
#
_entry.id   AF-A0A7C7QPF6-F1
#
_cell.length_a   1.000
_cell.length_b   1.000
_cell.length_c   1.000
_cell.angle_alpha   90.00
_cell.angle_beta   90.00
_cell.angle_gamma   90.00
#
_symmetry.space_group_name_H-M   'P 1'
#
loop_
_entity.id
_entity.type
_entity.pdbx_description
1 polymer ?
#
loop_
_entity_poly.entity_id
_entity_poly.type
_entity_poly.pdbx_seq_one_letter_code
_entity_poly.pdbx_strand_id
1 'polypeptide(L)'
;MILETFKRRKEELFARLKQREALTPDLEREITEVYGGRGERALEAVKHRRVVKRGQRWFVRGKSGEYEVVKNFCTCRDYVLNISTGKAGVDCCYHVLAKNICEILNSYLVLEPEG
;
A
#
# COMPACT_ATOMS: atom_id res chain seq x y z
N MET A 1 -13.88 10.70 -15.76
CA MET A 1 -14.97 10.37 -14.82
C MET A 1 -14.56 9.34 -13.75
N ILE A 2 -14.39 8.03 -14.02
CA ILE A 2 -14.06 7.03 -12.95
C ILE A 2 -12.71 7.32 -12.25
N LEU A 3 -11.67 7.64 -13.02
CA LEU A 3 -10.34 7.90 -12.47
C LEU A 3 -10.29 9.19 -11.62
N GLU A 4 -11.11 10.18 -11.93
CA GLU A 4 -11.20 11.43 -11.16
C GLU A 4 -11.89 11.18 -9.82
N THR A 5 -12.96 10.38 -9.80
CA THR A 5 -13.60 9.94 -8.56
C THR A 5 -12.63 9.17 -7.68
N PHE A 6 -11.85 8.25 -8.26
CA PHE A 6 -10.81 7.52 -7.53
C PHE A 6 -9.77 8.47 -6.93
N LYS A 7 -9.22 9.40 -7.73
CA LYS A 7 -8.22 10.36 -7.27
C LYS A 7 -8.71 11.18 -6.08
N ARG A 8 -9.92 11.75 -6.16
CA ARG A 8 -10.53 12.53 -5.08
C ARG A 8 -10.69 11.71 -3.80
N ARG A 9 -11.30 10.51 -3.89
CA ARG A 9 -11.50 9.63 -2.72
C ARG A 9 -10.17 9.22 -2.08
N LYS A 10 -9.15 8.94 -2.91
CA LYS A 10 -7.80 8.65 -2.42
C LYS A 10 -7.20 9.84 -1.67
N GLU A 11 -7.29 11.04 -2.21
CA GLU A 11 -6.73 12.24 -1.57
C GLU A 11 -7.37 12.50 -0.21
N GLU A 12 -8.70 12.40 -0.12
CA GLU A 12 -9.46 12.50 1.13
C GLU A 12 -9.04 11.43 2.15
N LEU A 13 -8.97 10.18 1.72
CA LEU A 13 -8.54 9.05 2.55
C LEU A 13 -7.12 9.27 3.11
N PHE A 14 -6.16 9.63 2.26
CA PHE A 14 -4.77 9.81 2.69
C PHE A 14 -4.57 11.08 3.52
N ALA A 15 -5.39 12.12 3.33
CA ALA A 15 -5.41 13.28 4.20
C ALA A 15 -5.86 12.90 5.62
N ARG A 16 -6.90 12.07 5.75
CA ARG A 16 -7.37 11.56 7.05
C ARG A 16 -6.37 10.61 7.70
N LEU A 17 -5.75 9.73 6.92
CA LEU A 17 -4.75 8.79 7.42
C LEU A 17 -3.55 9.52 8.07
N LYS A 18 -3.12 10.65 7.49
CA LYS A 18 -2.05 11.49 8.04
C LYS A 18 -2.41 12.19 9.36
N GLN A 19 -3.68 12.25 9.71
CA GLN A 19 -4.18 12.84 10.97
C GLN A 19 -4.40 11.78 12.06
N ARG A 20 -3.87 10.56 11.87
CA ARG A 20 -4.01 9.45 12.80
C ARG A 20 -2.65 8.83 13.08
N GLU A 21 -2.51 8.26 14.27
CA GLU A 21 -1.31 7.52 14.68
C GLU A 21 -1.44 6.01 14.40
N ALA A 22 -2.67 5.53 14.14
CA ALA A 22 -2.97 4.12 13.88
C ALA A 22 -4.15 3.95 12.92
N LEU A 23 -4.27 2.76 12.33
CA LEU A 23 -5.44 2.36 11.55
C LEU A 23 -6.66 2.23 12.47
N THR A 24 -7.71 2.99 12.15
CA THR A 24 -9.02 2.88 12.80
C THR A 24 -9.97 2.05 11.91
N PRO A 25 -11.01 1.40 12.48
CA PRO A 25 -11.93 0.58 11.70
C PRO A 25 -12.66 1.32 10.56
N ASP A 26 -12.88 2.63 10.69
CA ASP A 26 -13.43 3.47 9.62
C ASP A 26 -12.44 3.64 8.46
N LEU A 27 -11.15 3.87 8.74
CA LEU A 27 -10.11 3.97 7.72
C LEU A 27 -9.90 2.63 7.01
N GLU A 28 -9.94 1.51 7.74
CA GLU A 28 -9.84 0.17 7.13
C GLU A 28 -10.97 -0.10 6.13
N ARG A 29 -12.20 0.29 6.50
CA ARG A 29 -13.36 0.16 5.63
C ARG A 29 -13.20 1.03 4.39
N GLU A 30 -12.83 2.29 4.57
CA GLU A 30 -12.65 3.23 3.47
C GLU A 30 -11.53 2.80 2.52
N ILE A 31 -10.42 2.27 3.04
CA ILE A 31 -9.34 1.67 2.22
C ILE A 31 -9.90 0.55 1.33
N THR A 32 -10.73 -0.33 1.91
CA THR A 32 -11.38 -1.43 1.16
C THR A 32 -12.36 -0.89 0.12
N GLU A 33 -13.13 0.15 0.44
CA GLU A 33 -14.08 0.75 -0.51
C GLU A 33 -13.41 1.52 -1.66
N VAL A 34 -12.21 2.07 -1.44
CA VAL A 34 -11.45 2.83 -2.46
C VAL A 34 -10.61 1.90 -3.33
N TYR A 35 -9.99 0.87 -2.74
CA TYR A 35 -9.05 -0.02 -3.43
C TYR A 35 -9.58 -1.44 -3.69
N GLY A 36 -10.79 -1.76 -3.24
CA GLY A 36 -11.39 -3.09 -3.34
C GLY A 36 -10.53 -4.17 -2.68
N GLY A 37 -10.44 -5.33 -3.31
CA GLY A 37 -9.59 -6.44 -2.84
C GLY A 37 -8.09 -6.11 -2.74
N ARG A 38 -7.60 -5.04 -3.40
CA ARG A 38 -6.23 -4.54 -3.15
C ARG A 38 -6.12 -3.88 -1.78
N GLY A 39 -7.18 -3.19 -1.34
CA GLY A 39 -7.28 -2.62 0.00
C GLY A 39 -7.25 -3.70 1.08
N GLU A 40 -8.08 -4.74 0.95
CA GLU A 40 -8.13 -5.86 1.89
C GLU A 40 -6.76 -6.52 2.07
N ARG A 41 -6.07 -6.82 0.96
CA ARG A 41 -4.73 -7.44 0.99
C ARG A 41 -3.67 -6.51 1.56
N ALA A 42 -3.80 -5.21 1.35
CA ALA A 42 -2.89 -4.23 1.94
C ALA A 42 -3.06 -4.19 3.46
N LEU A 43 -4.30 -4.16 3.94
CA LEU A 43 -4.62 -4.20 5.37
C LEU A 43 -4.13 -5.50 6.02
N GLU A 44 -4.30 -6.65 5.35
CA GLU A 44 -3.71 -7.92 5.80
C GLU A 44 -2.19 -7.79 5.96
N ALA A 45 -1.49 -7.24 4.96
CA ALA A 45 -0.04 -7.05 5.03
C ALA A 45 0.38 -6.11 6.17
N VAL A 46 -0.37 -5.03 6.42
CA VAL A 46 -0.12 -4.10 7.54
C VAL A 46 -0.31 -4.80 8.88
N LYS A 47 -1.45 -5.47 9.09
CA LYS A 47 -1.79 -6.17 10.36
C LYS A 47 -0.82 -7.29 10.69
N HIS A 48 -0.33 -8.00 9.68
CA HIS A 48 0.67 -9.06 9.85
C HIS A 48 2.12 -8.57 9.81
N ARG A 49 2.35 -7.24 9.93
CA ARG A 49 3.69 -6.62 9.95
C ARG A 49 4.60 -7.07 8.80
N ARG A 50 4.05 -7.15 7.58
CA ARG A 50 4.75 -7.63 6.38
C ARG A 50 5.53 -6.55 5.64
N VAL A 51 5.48 -5.30 6.10
CA VAL A 51 6.22 -4.16 5.53
C VAL A 51 7.54 -3.99 6.27
N VAL A 52 8.63 -4.08 5.52
CA VAL A 52 10.01 -4.08 6.02
C VAL A 52 10.78 -2.97 5.33
N LYS A 53 11.60 -2.26 6.09
CA LYS A 53 12.57 -1.28 5.60
C LYS A 53 13.98 -1.79 5.91
N ARG A 54 14.80 -1.95 4.86
CA ARG A 54 16.22 -2.31 4.96
C ARG A 54 17.06 -1.14 4.42
N GLY A 55 17.67 -0.38 5.32
CA GLY A 55 18.30 0.90 4.95
C GLY A 55 17.29 1.87 4.31
N GLN A 56 17.52 2.23 3.05
CA GLN A 56 16.61 3.09 2.28
C GLN A 56 15.59 2.33 1.42
N ARG A 57 15.65 1.00 1.40
CA ARG A 57 14.82 0.14 0.53
C ARG A 57 13.61 -0.37 1.30
N TRP A 58 12.48 -0.50 0.59
CA TRP A 58 11.23 -1.01 1.14
C TRP A 58 10.87 -2.34 0.53
N PHE A 59 10.43 -3.26 1.36
CA PHE A 59 10.02 -4.60 0.98
C PHE A 59 8.68 -4.92 1.61
N VAL A 60 7.79 -5.53 0.83
CA VAL A 60 6.50 -6.03 1.33
C VAL A 60 6.40 -7.51 1.04
N ARG A 61 6.22 -8.32 2.09
CA ARG A 61 6.04 -9.76 1.96
C ARG A 61 4.61 -10.06 1.52
N GLY A 62 4.49 -10.65 0.34
CA GLY A 62 3.27 -11.22 -0.20
C GLY A 62 3.20 -12.72 0.01
N LYS A 63 2.14 -13.36 -0.51
CA LYS A 63 1.95 -14.81 -0.42
C LYS A 63 3.05 -15.60 -1.15
N SER A 64 3.57 -15.07 -2.25
CA SER A 64 4.48 -15.74 -3.18
C SER A 64 5.93 -15.25 -3.10
N GLY A 65 6.25 -14.38 -2.14
CA GLY A 65 7.60 -13.83 -2.00
C GLY A 65 7.63 -12.43 -1.41
N GLU A 66 8.81 -11.84 -1.41
CA GLU A 66 9.07 -10.48 -0.95
C GLU A 66 9.23 -9.55 -2.16
N TYR A 67 8.52 -8.42 -2.14
CA TYR A 67 8.48 -7.49 -3.27
C TYR A 67 9.08 -6.16 -2.86
N GLU A 68 10.10 -5.73 -3.61
CA GLU A 68 10.65 -4.39 -3.43
C GLU A 68 9.65 -3.33 -3.93
N VAL A 69 9.54 -2.26 -3.16
CA VAL A 69 8.74 -1.07 -3.46
C VAL A 69 9.66 0.14 -3.52
N VAL A 70 9.70 0.79 -4.67
CA VAL A 70 10.48 2.02 -4.88
C VAL A 70 9.51 3.14 -5.22
N LYS A 71 9.35 4.13 -4.34
CA LYS A 71 8.30 5.15 -4.45
C LYS A 71 6.92 4.48 -4.61
N ASN A 72 6.28 4.61 -5.78
CA ASN A 72 5.00 3.98 -6.11
C ASN A 72 5.14 2.82 -7.13
N PHE A 73 6.36 2.34 -7.36
CA PHE A 73 6.66 1.21 -8.24
C PHE A 73 6.85 -0.07 -7.44
N CYS A 74 6.39 -1.21 -7.98
CA CYS A 74 6.55 -2.51 -7.35
C CYS A 74 6.88 -3.59 -8.39
N THR A 75 7.68 -4.58 -7.99
CA THR A 75 8.07 -5.70 -8.86
C THR A 75 6.99 -6.79 -8.99
N CYS A 76 5.84 -6.65 -8.33
CA CYS A 76 4.81 -7.69 -8.37
C CYS A 76 4.06 -7.72 -9.72
N ARG A 77 3.56 -8.91 -10.07
CA ARG A 77 2.81 -9.14 -11.32
C ARG A 77 1.59 -8.22 -11.47
N ASP A 78 0.85 -7.94 -10.39
CA ASP A 78 -0.30 -7.03 -10.43
C ASP A 78 0.11 -5.60 -10.81
N TYR A 79 1.24 -5.13 -10.30
CA TYR A 79 1.78 -3.84 -10.68
C TYR A 79 2.12 -3.80 -12.17
N VAL A 80 2.91 -4.77 -12.64
CA VAL A 80 3.44 -4.82 -14.02
C VAL A 80 2.35 -5.01 -15.06
N LEU A 81 1.31 -5.79 -14.77
CA LEU A 81 0.28 -6.13 -15.76
C LEU A 81 -0.96 -5.23 -15.72
N ASN A 82 -1.27 -4.63 -14.56
CA ASN A 82 -2.52 -3.92 -14.36
C ASN A 82 -2.33 -2.44 -13.97
N ILE A 83 -1.41 -2.15 -13.05
CA ILE A 83 -1.21 -0.78 -12.55
C ILE A 83 -0.44 0.06 -13.56
N SER A 84 0.73 -0.41 -14.00
CA SER A 84 1.59 0.32 -14.95
C SER A 84 0.93 0.53 -16.31
N THR A 85 -0.01 -0.35 -16.70
CA THR A 85 -0.74 -0.26 -17.96
C THR A 85 -2.07 0.50 -17.83
N GLY A 86 -2.41 1.02 -16.64
CA GLY A 86 -3.66 1.76 -16.39
C GLY A 86 -4.95 0.92 -16.45
N LYS A 87 -4.86 -0.41 -16.47
CA LYS A 87 -6.03 -1.31 -16.59
C LYS A 87 -6.81 -1.46 -15.29
N ALA A 88 -6.18 -1.15 -14.14
CA ALA A 88 -6.74 -1.44 -12.83
C ALA A 88 -7.77 -0.42 -12.32
N GLY A 89 -7.86 0.78 -12.90
CA GLY A 89 -8.71 1.87 -12.39
C GLY A 89 -8.25 2.48 -11.05
N VAL A 90 -7.12 2.00 -10.50
CA VAL A 90 -6.46 2.49 -9.28
C VAL A 90 -4.97 2.70 -9.56
N ASP A 91 -4.28 3.43 -8.68
CA ASP A 91 -2.91 3.88 -8.92
C ASP A 91 -1.81 2.98 -8.34
N CYS A 92 -2.16 1.96 -7.58
CA CYS A 92 -1.17 1.11 -6.93
C CYS A 92 -1.67 -0.32 -6.65
N CYS A 93 -0.72 -1.26 -6.59
CA CYS A 93 -0.98 -2.62 -6.12
C CYS A 93 -1.02 -2.65 -4.58
N TYR A 94 -1.48 -3.75 -4.00
CA TYR A 94 -1.61 -3.83 -2.54
C TYR A 94 -0.27 -3.68 -1.80
N HIS A 95 0.87 -4.03 -2.42
CA HIS A 95 2.18 -3.88 -1.80
C HIS A 95 2.55 -2.41 -1.62
N VAL A 96 2.38 -1.60 -2.67
CA VAL A 96 2.62 -0.15 -2.62
C VAL A 96 1.66 0.50 -1.63
N LEU A 97 0.39 0.09 -1.64
CA LEU A 97 -0.61 0.59 -0.70
C LEU A 97 -0.23 0.27 0.76
N ALA A 98 0.14 -0.98 1.06
CA ALA A 98 0.58 -1.39 2.40
C ALA A 98 1.82 -0.60 2.84
N LYS A 99 2.81 -0.44 1.96
CA LYS A 99 4.01 0.36 2.22
C LYS A 99 3.63 1.80 2.57
N ASN A 100 2.77 2.43 1.78
CA ASN A 100 2.39 3.84 1.98
C ASN A 100 1.60 4.03 3.29
N ILE A 101 0.71 3.09 3.64
CA ILE A 101 0.00 3.12 4.92
C ILE A 101 0.99 3.00 6.08
N CYS A 102 1.88 2.01 6.05
CA CYS A 102 2.88 1.81 7.09
C CYS A 102 3.85 2.98 7.21
N GLU A 103 4.28 3.57 6.11
CA GLU A 103 5.17 4.73 6.13
C GLU A 103 4.51 5.94 6.80
N ILE A 104 3.23 6.22 6.50
CA ILE A 104 2.47 7.31 7.11
C ILE A 104 2.28 7.10 8.61
N LEU A 105 1.91 5.88 9.00
CA LEU A 105 1.65 5.53 10.40
C LEU A 105 2.91 5.12 11.17
N ASN A 106 4.08 5.21 10.54
CA ASN A 106 5.35 4.72 11.09
C ASN A 106 5.28 3.27 11.64
N SER A 107 4.54 2.39 10.97
CA SER A 107 4.17 1.04 11.44
C SER A 107 4.81 -0.09 10.61
N TYR A 108 6.12 0.00 10.37
CA TYR A 108 6.90 -0.99 9.63
C TYR A 108 8.02 -1.61 10.48
N LEU A 109 8.61 -2.70 10.00
CA LEU A 109 9.81 -3.30 10.60
C LEU A 109 11.05 -2.66 10.00
N VAL A 110 12.02 -2.29 10.85
CA VAL A 110 13.36 -1.88 10.41
C VAL A 110 14.28 -3.08 10.63
N LEU A 111 14.93 -3.53 9.56
CA LEU A 111 15.93 -4.58 9.60
C LEU A 111 17.25 -4.03 9.05
N GLU A 112 18.36 -4.57 9.54
CA GLU A 112 19.67 -4.25 8.99
C GLU A 112 19.77 -4.72 7.52
N PRO A 113 20.44 -3.94 6.65
CA PRO A 113 20.73 -4.42 5.30
C PRO A 113 21.65 -5.64 5.40
N GLU A 114 21.36 -6.66 4.60
CA GLU A 114 22.29 -7.77 4.40
C GLU A 114 23.56 -7.19 3.76
N GLY A 115 24.69 -7.32 4.47
CA GLY A 115 25.99 -6.76 4.11
C GLY A 115 26.65 -7.45 2.93
#